data_AF-A0A6G1TWP0-F1
#
_entry.id   AF-A0A6G1TWP0-F1
#
_cell.length_a   1.000
_cell.length_b   1.000
_cell.length_c   1.000
_cell.angle_alpha   90.00
_cell.angle_beta   90.00
_cell.angle_gamma   90.00
#
_symmetry.space_group_name_H-M   'P 1'
#
loop_
_entity.id
_entity.type
_entity.pdbx_description
1 polymer ?
#
loop_
_entity_poly.entity_id
_entity_poly.type
_entity_poly.pdbx_seq_one_letter_code
_entity_poly.pdbx_strand_id
1 'polypeptide(L)'
;MKASLLLASLLTLGFSVTGCTNDDYDFDQIDATMGFGSGELEIPASSTMNIPLSDILELEENGSVKIAANGDYLFQLTGSGASSASPMISPIVLRGNSYSNTLTLNANSAAKCTRAAGSHLSFVSPKELMFKYNGTDAAVKILKSAEVAGEIELKINLTLGGLSSAITNIDKATLTLPGYLEISHVSGNGNGVPMVDGSKITVKDVSTSSNLQLTIKAKKLDFEKQDAYGKVVIGNNGSIRMDGYFALGIEANVTRVPTSALTIGANVYVNDITLKSATGIFDPEINISSLGDVSVTGVPDFLSEDGVRADLDNPQIILSIQNDMDAAANVSAKVISTKNGQNLATVQLPEMNICKTTVAPVTKICICRHKTAELTAQYGAANVYEVSNLATLINQHIPDHVQITNVEAKADLSQEMTIEFGRNYRIEPSYEIYAPLAFAEDAVIEYADDFDGWNDDLDDL
;
A
#
# COMPACT_ATOMS: atom_id res chain seq x y z
N MET A 1 21.93 -73.74 42.40
CA MET A 1 21.33 -73.08 43.58
C MET A 1 20.09 -72.34 43.08
N LYS A 2 18.89 -72.83 43.39
CA LYS A 2 17.88 -72.19 44.28
C LYS A 2 17.64 -70.70 43.98
N ALA A 3 16.47 -70.09 43.95
CA ALA A 3 15.03 -70.40 43.90
C ALA A 3 14.31 -69.05 44.13
N SER A 4 13.05 -68.91 43.68
CA SER A 4 12.02 -67.96 44.19
C SER A 4 12.08 -66.49 43.72
N LEU A 5 11.00 -65.74 43.53
CA LEU A 5 9.57 -65.97 43.22
C LEU A 5 8.97 -64.53 42.98
N LEU A 6 8.02 -64.38 42.04
CA LEU A 6 6.86 -63.46 42.00
C LEU A 6 6.93 -62.00 42.51
N LEU A 7 6.52 -61.01 41.68
CA LEU A 7 5.19 -60.35 41.74
C LEU A 7 5.02 -59.29 40.63
N ALA A 8 3.82 -59.19 40.07
CA ALA A 8 3.38 -58.21 39.08
C ALA A 8 2.87 -56.91 39.73
N SER A 9 3.02 -55.77 39.04
CA SER A 9 2.08 -54.64 39.13
C SER A 9 2.21 -53.69 37.92
N LEU A 10 1.12 -53.57 37.18
CA LEU A 10 0.81 -52.49 36.25
C LEU A 10 0.64 -51.17 37.04
N LEU A 11 1.15 -50.06 36.50
CA LEU A 11 0.64 -48.72 36.81
C LEU A 11 0.60 -47.90 35.50
N THR A 12 -0.57 -47.88 34.88
CA THR A 12 -0.97 -46.94 33.84
C THR A 12 -1.44 -45.66 34.53
N LEU A 13 -0.73 -44.55 34.31
CA LEU A 13 -1.15 -43.20 34.71
C LEU A 13 -2.19 -42.70 33.72
N GLY A 14 -3.41 -42.48 34.21
CA GLY A 14 -4.51 -41.88 33.48
C GLY A 14 -4.26 -40.41 33.17
N PHE A 15 -4.45 -40.03 31.91
CA PHE A 15 -4.72 -38.66 31.50
C PHE A 15 -6.22 -38.46 31.55
N SER A 16 -6.67 -37.61 32.46
CA SER A 16 -8.06 -37.14 32.52
C SER A 16 -8.30 -36.18 31.36
N VAL A 17 -9.14 -36.58 30.41
CA VAL A 17 -9.74 -35.66 29.44
C VAL A 17 -10.92 -35.03 30.15
N THR A 18 -10.77 -33.80 30.64
CA THR A 18 -11.88 -33.02 31.17
C THR A 18 -12.70 -32.50 29.99
N GLY A 19 -13.70 -33.26 29.56
CA GLY A 19 -14.79 -32.73 28.75
C GLY A 19 -15.66 -31.82 29.61
N CYS A 20 -16.00 -30.64 29.10
CA CYS A 20 -16.95 -29.75 29.75
C CYS A 20 -18.36 -30.36 29.62
N THR A 21 -18.81 -31.09 30.64
CA THR A 21 -20.24 -31.39 30.82
C THR A 21 -20.93 -30.11 31.29
N ASN A 22 -21.91 -29.65 30.50
CA ASN A 22 -22.84 -28.62 30.94
C ASN A 22 -23.81 -29.25 31.96
N ASP A 23 -23.89 -28.69 33.17
CA ASP A 23 -24.71 -29.23 34.27
C ASP A 23 -26.22 -28.96 34.09
N ASP A 24 -26.63 -28.33 32.98
CA ASP A 24 -28.03 -27.98 32.67
C ASP A 24 -28.80 -29.05 31.86
N TYR A 25 -28.20 -30.23 31.60
CA TYR A 25 -28.94 -31.36 31.02
C TYR A 25 -29.79 -32.06 32.08
N ASP A 26 -31.01 -31.58 32.25
CA ASP A 26 -32.01 -32.12 33.17
C ASP A 26 -32.73 -33.35 32.55
N PHE A 27 -32.37 -34.55 33.02
CA PHE A 27 -33.05 -35.81 32.69
C PHE A 27 -34.19 -36.16 33.67
N ASP A 28 -34.53 -35.27 34.61
CA ASP A 28 -35.48 -35.55 35.70
C ASP A 28 -36.94 -35.69 35.23
N GLN A 29 -37.21 -35.51 33.92
CA GLN A 29 -38.55 -35.60 33.32
C GLN A 29 -38.76 -36.81 32.39
N ILE A 30 -37.85 -37.79 32.36
CA ILE A 30 -38.16 -39.07 31.70
C ILE A 30 -38.95 -39.96 32.68
N ASP A 31 -40.27 -40.05 32.47
CA ASP A 31 -41.12 -41.03 33.14
C ASP A 31 -40.76 -42.45 32.64
N ALA A 32 -39.90 -43.14 33.39
CA ALA A 32 -39.44 -44.49 33.11
C ALA A 32 -40.38 -45.58 33.66
N THR A 33 -41.68 -45.30 33.80
CA THR A 33 -42.66 -46.24 34.38
C THR A 33 -43.73 -46.67 33.39
N MET A 34 -43.37 -47.47 32.39
CA MET A 34 -44.35 -48.26 31.63
C MET A 34 -44.51 -49.65 32.25
N GLY A 35 -45.59 -49.86 33.00
CA GLY A 35 -45.89 -51.15 33.63
C GLY A 35 -46.70 -52.09 32.72
N PHE A 36 -46.10 -53.21 32.30
CA PHE A 36 -46.83 -54.37 31.79
C PHE A 36 -46.22 -55.69 32.29
N GLY A 37 -47.03 -56.51 32.95
CA GLY A 37 -46.96 -57.98 33.03
C GLY A 37 -45.61 -58.70 33.23
N SER A 38 -45.19 -58.85 34.49
CA SER A 38 -44.50 -60.03 35.06
C SER A 38 -43.24 -60.62 34.39
N GLY A 39 -42.51 -59.89 33.56
CA GLY A 39 -41.16 -60.25 33.13
C GLY A 39 -40.23 -59.06 33.32
N GLU A 40 -39.13 -59.25 34.05
CA GLU A 40 -38.09 -58.22 34.20
C GLU A 40 -37.45 -57.97 32.83
N LEU A 41 -37.82 -56.86 32.19
CA LEU A 41 -37.02 -56.24 31.14
C LEU A 41 -36.05 -55.28 31.84
N GLU A 42 -34.80 -55.69 32.01
CA GLU A 42 -33.74 -54.76 32.37
C GLU A 42 -33.49 -53.88 31.13
N ILE A 43 -33.93 -52.62 31.18
CA ILE A 43 -33.45 -51.61 30.24
C ILE A 43 -31.96 -51.45 30.55
N PRO A 44 -31.03 -51.71 29.61
CA PRO A 44 -29.62 -51.54 29.88
C PRO A 44 -29.40 -50.11 30.39
N ALA A 45 -28.73 -49.98 31.53
CA ALA A 45 -28.36 -48.70 32.10
C ALA A 45 -27.70 -47.86 30.99
N SER A 46 -28.31 -46.72 30.66
CA SER A 46 -27.86 -45.81 29.61
C SER A 46 -26.35 -45.61 29.72
N SER A 47 -25.60 -46.26 28.84
CA SER A 47 -24.17 -46.00 28.70
C SER A 47 -24.06 -44.78 27.82
N THR A 48 -23.56 -43.68 28.35
CA THR A 48 -23.08 -42.56 27.54
C THR A 48 -21.89 -43.03 26.71
N MET A 49 -22.17 -43.60 25.54
CA MET A 49 -21.15 -43.88 24.55
C MET A 49 -20.73 -42.54 23.92
N ASN A 50 -19.43 -42.29 23.88
CA ASN A 50 -18.89 -41.19 23.09
C ASN A 50 -19.07 -41.57 21.61
N ILE A 51 -20.04 -40.95 20.93
CA ILE A 51 -20.21 -41.09 19.49
C ILE A 51 -19.23 -40.09 18.86
N PRO A 52 -18.17 -40.54 18.16
CA PRO A 52 -17.29 -39.61 17.50
C PRO A 52 -18.06 -38.94 16.37
N LEU A 53 -17.84 -37.63 16.17
CA LEU A 53 -18.49 -36.90 15.08
C LEU A 53 -18.26 -37.58 13.73
N SER A 54 -17.16 -38.30 13.48
CA SER A 54 -16.96 -39.08 12.24
C SER A 54 -18.01 -40.15 11.97
N ASP A 55 -18.68 -40.67 13.01
CA ASP A 55 -19.71 -41.69 12.89
C ASP A 55 -21.10 -41.06 12.64
N ILE A 56 -21.22 -39.73 12.82
CA ILE A 56 -22.42 -38.92 12.60
C ILE A 56 -22.28 -38.05 11.33
N LEU A 57 -21.05 -37.66 10.99
CA LEU A 57 -20.70 -36.71 9.96
C LEU A 57 -20.36 -37.41 8.65
N GLU A 58 -21.34 -37.50 7.75
CA GLU A 58 -21.05 -37.75 6.34
C GLU A 58 -20.50 -36.46 5.69
N LEU A 59 -19.18 -36.35 5.62
CA LEU A 59 -18.51 -35.24 4.93
C LEU A 59 -18.37 -35.54 3.44
N GLU A 60 -18.85 -34.65 2.60
CA GLU A 60 -18.57 -34.70 1.16
C GLU A 60 -17.08 -34.46 0.88
N GLU A 61 -16.50 -35.22 -0.05
CA GLU A 61 -15.07 -35.14 -0.42
C GLU A 61 -14.62 -33.73 -0.85
N ASN A 62 -15.53 -32.95 -1.46
CA ASN A 62 -15.29 -31.56 -1.89
C ASN A 62 -16.22 -30.56 -1.17
N GLY A 63 -16.71 -30.92 0.01
CA GLY A 63 -17.57 -30.07 0.83
C GLY A 63 -16.84 -28.90 1.45
N SER A 64 -17.63 -27.98 2.02
CA SER A 64 -17.14 -26.78 2.71
C SER A 64 -16.64 -27.08 4.12
N VAL A 65 -17.12 -28.17 4.72
CA VAL A 65 -16.71 -28.63 6.05
C VAL A 65 -15.55 -29.59 5.91
N LYS A 66 -14.45 -29.31 6.63
CA LYS A 66 -13.20 -30.08 6.58
C LYS A 66 -12.68 -30.35 7.99
N ILE A 67 -11.79 -31.34 8.09
CA ILE A 67 -11.08 -31.70 9.31
C ILE A 67 -9.69 -31.03 9.30
N ALA A 68 -9.40 -30.21 10.29
CA ALA A 68 -8.08 -29.62 10.50
C ALA A 68 -7.06 -30.66 10.96
N ALA A 69 -5.77 -30.31 10.88
CA ALA A 69 -4.68 -31.20 11.27
C ALA A 69 -4.70 -31.62 12.75
N ASN A 70 -5.37 -30.86 13.62
CA ASN A 70 -5.58 -31.18 15.03
C ASN A 70 -6.82 -32.06 15.28
N GLY A 71 -7.58 -32.39 14.24
CA GLY A 71 -8.81 -33.19 14.33
C GLY A 71 -10.09 -32.36 14.45
N ASP A 72 -10.00 -31.02 14.54
CA ASP A 72 -11.18 -30.17 14.67
C ASP A 72 -11.91 -30.00 13.34
N TYR A 73 -13.24 -29.93 13.37
CA TYR A 73 -14.04 -29.64 12.19
C TYR A 73 -14.14 -28.12 11.98
N LEU A 74 -14.06 -27.66 10.73
CA LEU A 74 -14.27 -26.25 10.37
C LEU A 74 -14.89 -26.10 8.98
N PHE A 75 -15.58 -24.98 8.76
CA PHE A 75 -15.76 -24.45 7.41
C PHE A 75 -14.45 -23.88 6.91
N GLN A 76 -13.97 -24.38 5.77
CA GLN A 76 -12.81 -23.84 5.07
C GLN A 76 -13.16 -23.55 3.61
N LEU A 77 -13.34 -22.27 3.31
CA LEU A 77 -13.76 -21.79 1.99
C LEU A 77 -12.67 -20.92 1.38
N THR A 78 -12.40 -21.11 0.09
CA THR A 78 -11.49 -20.24 -0.66
C THR A 78 -12.30 -19.37 -1.61
N GLY A 79 -12.20 -18.05 -1.44
CA GLY A 79 -12.87 -17.08 -2.27
C GLY A 79 -12.38 -17.07 -3.70
N SER A 80 -13.29 -16.75 -4.62
CA SER A 80 -13.01 -16.51 -6.03
C SER A 80 -13.62 -15.17 -6.48
N GLY A 81 -13.57 -14.85 -7.77
CA GLY A 81 -14.30 -13.69 -8.30
C GLY A 81 -13.83 -12.30 -7.84
N ALA A 82 -12.70 -12.21 -7.13
CA ALA A 82 -12.15 -10.94 -6.66
C ALA A 82 -11.70 -10.07 -7.84
N SER A 83 -12.09 -8.80 -7.83
CA SER A 83 -11.69 -7.84 -8.87
C SER A 83 -10.30 -7.29 -8.59
N SER A 84 -9.44 -7.22 -9.61
CA SER A 84 -8.15 -6.55 -9.51
C SER A 84 -8.26 -5.07 -9.92
N ALA A 85 -7.41 -4.23 -9.33
CA ALA A 85 -7.23 -2.84 -9.74
C ALA A 85 -5.89 -2.65 -10.43
N SER A 86 -5.88 -1.75 -11.42
CA SER A 86 -4.67 -1.37 -12.16
C SER A 86 -4.46 0.15 -12.12
N PRO A 87 -4.18 0.75 -10.94
CA PRO A 87 -3.97 2.18 -10.84
C PRO A 87 -2.77 2.61 -11.68
N MET A 88 -2.88 3.77 -12.32
CA MET A 88 -1.84 4.38 -13.12
C MET A 88 -1.93 5.89 -13.00
N ILE A 89 -0.81 6.55 -12.72
CA ILE A 89 -0.68 8.00 -12.88
C ILE A 89 -0.01 8.26 -14.22
N SER A 90 -0.62 9.11 -15.05
CA SER A 90 -0.13 9.37 -16.41
C SER A 90 1.24 10.06 -16.39
N PRO A 91 2.07 9.90 -17.43
CA PRO A 91 3.31 10.65 -17.57
C PRO A 91 3.08 12.16 -17.46
N ILE A 92 3.79 12.80 -16.54
CA ILE A 92 3.69 14.24 -16.30
C ILE A 92 4.73 14.95 -17.14
N VAL A 93 4.29 15.87 -18.01
CA VAL A 93 5.19 16.71 -18.82
C VAL A 93 5.06 18.15 -18.38
N LEU A 94 6.15 18.73 -17.90
CA LEU A 94 6.28 20.14 -17.57
C LEU A 94 6.72 20.90 -18.81
N ARG A 95 5.88 21.83 -19.28
CA ARG A 95 6.11 22.63 -20.48
C ARG A 95 5.99 24.11 -20.20
N GLY A 96 6.69 24.93 -20.97
CA GLY A 96 6.54 26.37 -20.87
C GLY A 96 7.58 27.13 -21.68
N ASN A 97 7.80 28.38 -21.28
CA ASN A 97 8.72 29.26 -21.98
C ASN A 97 10.05 29.33 -21.23
N SER A 98 11.12 29.43 -22.01
CA SER A 98 12.42 29.92 -21.54
C SER A 98 12.55 31.40 -21.84
N TYR A 99 13.36 32.11 -21.05
CA TYR A 99 13.46 33.56 -21.11
C TYR A 99 14.89 34.01 -21.43
N SER A 100 14.99 35.15 -22.09
CA SER A 100 16.25 35.82 -22.37
C SER A 100 16.28 37.16 -21.65
N ASN A 101 17.42 37.51 -21.06
CA ASN A 101 17.58 38.70 -20.23
C ASN A 101 18.84 39.46 -20.66
N THR A 102 18.85 40.78 -20.47
CA THR A 102 20.04 41.62 -20.71
C THR A 102 20.53 42.16 -19.37
N LEU A 103 21.75 41.80 -19.00
CA LEU A 103 22.37 42.19 -17.75
C LEU A 103 23.25 43.41 -18.00
N THR A 104 22.96 44.51 -17.31
CA THR A 104 23.82 45.69 -17.35
C THR A 104 24.76 45.68 -16.15
N LEU A 105 26.07 45.71 -16.42
CA LEU A 105 27.07 45.81 -15.38
C LEU A 105 27.12 47.28 -14.94
N ASN A 106 26.51 47.57 -13.80
CA ASN A 106 26.52 48.91 -13.22
C ASN A 106 27.94 49.27 -12.78
N ALA A 107 28.70 49.88 -13.68
CA ALA A 107 29.97 50.52 -13.39
C ALA A 107 29.73 51.88 -12.70
N ASN A 108 28.88 51.94 -11.67
CA ASN A 108 28.56 53.16 -10.94
C ASN A 108 29.75 53.56 -10.06
N SER A 109 30.67 54.35 -10.60
CA SER A 109 31.39 55.35 -9.81
C SER A 109 30.53 56.61 -9.83
N ALA A 110 30.08 57.09 -8.67
CA ALA A 110 29.27 58.30 -8.51
C ALA A 110 30.04 59.61 -8.80
N ALA A 111 30.96 59.57 -9.75
CA ALA A 111 31.56 60.73 -10.39
C ALA A 111 31.57 60.43 -11.89
N LYS A 112 31.31 61.44 -12.74
CA LYS A 112 31.48 61.39 -14.20
C LYS A 112 32.97 61.21 -14.60
N CYS A 113 33.60 60.16 -14.09
CA CYS A 113 34.95 59.70 -14.36
C CYS A 113 34.89 58.19 -14.48
N THR A 114 34.78 57.73 -15.72
CA THR A 114 35.45 56.54 -16.27
C THR A 114 36.34 55.80 -15.27
N ARG A 115 35.97 54.54 -14.93
CA ARG A 115 36.83 53.64 -14.14
C ARG A 115 38.23 53.60 -14.76
N ALA A 116 39.25 53.84 -13.94
CA ALA A 116 40.63 53.77 -14.39
C ALA A 116 40.98 52.34 -14.84
N ALA A 117 41.78 52.24 -15.91
CA ALA A 117 42.36 50.97 -16.32
C ALA A 117 43.19 50.37 -15.17
N GLY A 118 43.09 49.04 -14.98
CA GLY A 118 43.75 48.32 -13.89
C GLY A 118 42.91 48.13 -12.62
N SER A 119 41.62 48.49 -12.62
CA SER A 119 40.72 48.24 -11.49
C SER A 119 40.04 46.87 -11.57
N HIS A 120 39.90 46.20 -10.43
CA HIS A 120 39.16 44.94 -10.32
C HIS A 120 37.65 45.20 -10.31
N LEU A 121 36.90 44.42 -11.08
CA LEU A 121 35.45 44.44 -11.17
C LEU A 121 34.89 43.14 -10.59
N SER A 122 34.04 43.28 -9.57
CA SER A 122 33.15 42.23 -9.10
C SER A 122 31.70 42.68 -9.33
N PHE A 123 30.93 41.83 -10.00
CA PHE A 123 29.52 42.06 -10.30
C PHE A 123 28.74 40.79 -9.99
N VAL A 124 27.54 40.96 -9.42
CA VAL A 124 26.56 39.89 -9.28
C VAL A 124 25.24 40.44 -9.80
N SER A 125 24.64 39.75 -10.77
CA SER A 125 23.36 40.16 -11.32
C SER A 125 22.25 40.02 -10.27
N PRO A 126 21.14 40.78 -10.40
CA PRO A 126 19.91 40.38 -9.76
C PRO A 126 19.49 38.98 -10.25
N LYS A 127 18.51 38.41 -9.57
CA LYS A 127 17.90 37.14 -9.96
C LYS A 127 17.05 37.33 -11.22
N GLU A 128 17.37 36.58 -12.26
CA GLU A 128 16.74 36.68 -13.58
C GLU A 128 15.92 35.44 -13.89
N LEU A 129 14.75 35.62 -14.50
CA LEU A 129 13.87 34.51 -14.83
C LEU A 129 14.49 33.67 -15.95
N MET A 130 14.53 32.35 -15.75
CA MET A 130 15.10 31.39 -16.69
C MET A 130 14.01 30.64 -17.44
N PHE A 131 13.04 30.09 -16.71
CA PHE A 131 11.90 29.37 -17.25
C PHE A 131 10.70 29.41 -16.30
N LYS A 132 9.51 29.22 -16.87
CA LYS A 132 8.24 29.00 -16.15
C LYS A 132 7.49 27.86 -16.77
N TYR A 133 7.48 26.72 -16.11
CA TYR A 133 6.95 25.47 -16.62
C TYR A 133 5.70 25.05 -15.85
N ASN A 134 4.76 24.47 -16.56
CA ASN A 134 3.49 24.03 -16.02
C ASN A 134 3.21 22.58 -16.43
N GLY A 135 2.61 21.82 -15.52
CA GLY A 135 2.01 20.53 -15.77
C GLY A 135 0.72 20.40 -14.97
N THR A 136 0.02 19.29 -15.12
CA THR A 136 -1.18 19.01 -14.31
C THR A 136 -1.38 17.52 -14.19
N ASP A 137 -1.69 17.07 -12.97
CA ASP A 137 -2.19 15.72 -12.71
C ASP A 137 -2.93 15.74 -11.36
N ALA A 138 -4.20 15.30 -11.35
CA ALA A 138 -5.07 15.40 -10.19
C ALA A 138 -4.66 14.50 -9.01
N ALA A 139 -3.91 13.42 -9.30
CA ALA A 139 -3.40 12.52 -8.28
C ALA A 139 -2.25 13.18 -7.49
N VAL A 140 -1.50 14.13 -8.07
CA VAL A 140 -0.36 14.75 -7.40
C VAL A 140 -0.81 15.74 -6.32
N LYS A 141 -0.48 15.47 -5.05
CA LYS A 141 -0.73 16.38 -3.92
C LYS A 141 0.53 17.10 -3.47
N ILE A 142 1.65 16.36 -3.39
CA ILE A 142 2.97 16.90 -3.01
C ILE A 142 4.05 16.22 -3.87
N LEU A 143 5.03 16.98 -4.33
CA LEU A 143 6.26 16.47 -4.95
C LEU A 143 7.46 16.83 -4.08
N LYS A 144 8.23 15.83 -3.66
CA LYS A 144 9.50 16.02 -2.94
C LYS A 144 10.71 15.87 -3.84
N SER A 145 10.69 14.89 -4.73
CA SER A 145 11.74 14.69 -5.72
C SER A 145 11.16 14.02 -6.97
N ALA A 146 11.87 14.13 -8.09
CA ALA A 146 11.50 13.47 -9.33
C ALA A 146 12.72 13.06 -10.15
N GLU A 147 12.63 11.93 -10.84
CA GLU A 147 13.55 11.56 -11.91
C GLU A 147 12.90 11.88 -13.26
N VAL A 148 13.70 12.31 -14.23
CA VAL A 148 13.19 12.68 -15.55
C VAL A 148 13.37 11.55 -16.56
N ALA A 149 12.46 11.46 -17.53
CA ALA A 149 12.61 10.61 -18.69
C ALA A 149 13.64 11.27 -19.64
N GLY A 150 14.85 10.72 -19.68
CA GLY A 150 15.96 11.28 -20.45
C GLY A 150 16.82 12.24 -19.61
N GLU A 151 16.98 13.48 -20.08
CA GLU A 151 17.77 14.51 -19.42
C GLU A 151 17.08 15.87 -19.56
N ILE A 152 17.15 16.68 -18.49
CA ILE A 152 16.89 18.12 -18.59
C ILE A 152 18.12 18.72 -19.25
N GLU A 153 17.94 19.37 -20.39
CA GLU A 153 18.98 20.08 -21.13
C GLU A 153 18.74 21.59 -21.05
N LEU A 154 19.60 22.25 -20.28
CA LEU A 154 19.62 23.69 -20.11
C LEU A 154 20.79 24.28 -20.92
N LYS A 155 20.46 25.04 -21.97
CA LYS A 155 21.44 25.75 -22.81
C LYS A 155 21.44 27.22 -22.46
N ILE A 156 22.60 27.74 -22.06
CA ILE A 156 22.80 29.15 -21.73
C ILE A 156 23.84 29.73 -22.66
N ASN A 157 23.45 30.74 -23.42
CA ASN A 157 24.33 31.49 -24.32
C ASN A 157 24.47 32.93 -23.81
N LEU A 158 25.64 33.22 -23.23
CA LEU A 158 26.01 34.55 -22.76
C LEU A 158 26.75 35.28 -23.89
N THR A 159 26.14 36.34 -24.39
CA THR A 159 26.73 37.25 -25.38
C THR A 159 27.60 38.27 -24.67
N LEU A 160 28.92 38.10 -24.79
CA LEU A 160 29.93 38.86 -24.05
C LEU A 160 30.52 40.03 -24.84
N GLY A 161 30.18 40.17 -26.13
CA GLY A 161 30.73 41.23 -26.99
C GLY A 161 30.49 42.64 -26.44
N GLY A 162 29.40 42.86 -25.69
CA GLY A 162 29.11 44.11 -24.99
C GLY A 162 30.10 44.50 -23.87
N LEU A 163 31.02 43.60 -23.49
CA LEU A 163 32.08 43.85 -22.52
C LEU A 163 33.44 44.18 -23.16
N SER A 164 33.63 43.79 -24.42
CA SER A 164 34.93 43.75 -25.10
C SER A 164 35.62 45.11 -25.23
N SER A 165 34.88 46.22 -25.11
CA SER A 165 35.42 47.58 -25.12
C SER A 165 36.28 47.92 -23.89
N ALA A 166 36.05 47.24 -22.77
CA ALA A 166 36.70 47.53 -21.48
C ALA A 166 37.33 46.29 -20.82
N ILE A 167 36.79 45.10 -21.08
CA ILE A 167 37.16 43.84 -20.45
C ILE A 167 37.47 42.86 -21.56
N THR A 168 38.73 42.42 -21.68
CA THR A 168 39.15 41.45 -22.70
C THR A 168 38.95 40.00 -22.24
N ASN A 169 39.13 39.74 -20.95
CA ASN A 169 38.95 38.45 -20.32
C ASN A 169 38.22 38.61 -18.98
N ILE A 170 37.36 37.65 -18.68
CA ILE A 170 36.70 37.48 -17.40
C ILE A 170 37.49 36.42 -16.62
N ASP A 171 38.00 36.79 -15.45
CA ASP A 171 38.78 35.89 -14.61
C ASP A 171 37.89 34.74 -14.11
N LYS A 172 36.64 35.05 -13.74
CA LYS A 172 35.66 34.09 -13.26
C LYS A 172 34.23 34.49 -13.61
N ALA A 173 33.51 33.59 -14.29
CA ALA A 173 32.06 33.67 -14.48
C ALA A 173 31.39 32.58 -13.64
N THR A 174 30.50 32.98 -12.73
CA THR A 174 29.79 32.06 -11.82
C THR A 174 28.29 32.14 -12.08
N LEU A 175 27.69 31.06 -12.55
CA LEU A 175 26.26 30.92 -12.68
C LEU A 175 25.70 30.25 -11.43
N THR A 176 24.68 30.85 -10.82
CA THR A 176 23.88 30.23 -9.76
C THR A 176 22.53 29.81 -10.34
N LEU A 177 22.18 28.54 -10.19
CA LEU A 177 20.96 27.92 -10.69
C LEU A 177 20.02 27.51 -9.54
N PRO A 178 18.77 27.11 -9.83
CA PRO A 178 17.87 26.57 -8.82
C PRO A 178 18.48 25.40 -8.07
N GLY A 179 18.42 25.42 -6.74
CA GLY A 179 18.96 24.37 -5.87
C GLY A 179 18.36 22.98 -6.09
N TYR A 180 17.13 22.91 -6.62
CA TYR A 180 16.46 21.63 -6.93
C TYR A 180 17.03 20.91 -8.16
N LEU A 181 17.86 21.55 -9.00
CA LEU A 181 18.44 20.90 -10.18
C LEU A 181 19.66 20.09 -9.76
N GLU A 182 19.57 18.76 -9.85
CA GLU A 182 20.72 17.89 -9.64
C GLU A 182 21.55 17.78 -10.93
N ILE A 183 22.53 18.67 -11.05
CA ILE A 183 23.39 18.80 -12.23
C ILE A 183 24.25 17.54 -12.37
N SER A 184 24.08 16.82 -13.46
CA SER A 184 24.83 15.60 -13.77
C SER A 184 26.03 15.87 -14.67
N HIS A 185 25.96 16.87 -15.55
CA HIS A 185 27.02 17.18 -16.49
C HIS A 185 26.95 18.64 -16.97
N VAL A 186 28.12 19.24 -17.22
CA VAL A 186 28.24 20.57 -17.82
C VAL A 186 29.32 20.53 -18.90
N SER A 187 28.99 21.08 -20.08
CA SER A 187 29.91 21.23 -21.20
C SER A 187 29.77 22.63 -21.81
N GLY A 188 30.78 23.12 -22.52
CA GLY A 188 30.71 24.44 -23.14
C GLY A 188 32.01 24.92 -23.76
N ASN A 189 31.96 26.09 -24.42
CA ASN A 189 33.11 26.74 -25.06
C ASN A 189 33.66 27.87 -24.16
N GLY A 190 34.52 27.50 -23.21
CA GLY A 190 35.33 28.42 -22.41
C GLY A 190 36.79 27.96 -22.34
N ASN A 191 37.69 28.79 -21.81
CA ASN A 191 39.05 28.36 -21.52
C ASN A 191 39.06 27.63 -20.17
N GLY A 192 38.94 26.31 -20.20
CA GLY A 192 38.98 25.45 -19.02
C GLY A 192 37.70 24.63 -18.81
N VAL A 193 37.78 23.63 -17.92
CA VAL A 193 36.65 22.75 -17.57
C VAL A 193 35.74 23.49 -16.58
N PRO A 194 34.43 23.65 -16.85
CA PRO A 194 33.50 24.21 -15.89
C PRO A 194 33.54 23.44 -14.56
N MET A 195 33.76 24.16 -13.46
CA MET A 195 33.69 23.58 -12.11
C MET A 195 32.25 23.62 -11.63
N VAL A 196 31.73 22.48 -11.15
CA VAL A 196 30.37 22.34 -10.63
C VAL A 196 30.43 22.12 -9.12
N ASP A 197 29.71 22.95 -8.37
CA ASP A 197 29.55 22.86 -6.92
C ASP A 197 28.07 23.05 -6.57
N GLY A 198 27.35 21.93 -6.40
CA GLY A 198 25.89 21.94 -6.26
C GLY A 198 25.22 22.62 -7.45
N SER A 199 24.42 23.67 -7.18
CA SER A 199 23.74 24.47 -8.21
C SER A 199 24.59 25.61 -8.78
N LYS A 200 25.88 25.70 -8.42
CA LYS A 200 26.80 26.73 -8.93
C LYS A 200 27.74 26.15 -9.98
N ILE A 201 27.87 26.87 -11.08
CA ILE A 201 28.80 26.55 -12.16
C ILE A 201 29.78 27.70 -12.31
N THR A 202 31.07 27.39 -12.23
CA THR A 202 32.15 28.37 -12.40
C THR A 202 32.97 28.07 -13.64
N VAL A 203 33.16 29.06 -14.49
CA VAL A 203 34.08 29.01 -15.64
C VAL A 203 35.14 30.09 -15.45
N LYS A 204 36.41 29.74 -15.64
CA LYS A 204 37.54 30.67 -15.51
C LYS A 204 38.04 31.13 -16.88
N ASP A 205 38.80 32.21 -16.91
CA ASP A 205 39.56 32.69 -18.07
C ASP A 205 38.72 32.85 -19.36
N VAL A 206 37.48 33.35 -19.21
CA VAL A 206 36.52 33.45 -20.31
C VAL A 206 36.84 34.68 -21.18
N SER A 207 37.12 34.47 -22.47
CA SER A 207 37.33 35.58 -23.41
C SER A 207 36.03 36.29 -23.74
N THR A 208 36.05 37.63 -23.78
CA THR A 208 34.90 38.43 -24.23
C THR A 208 34.82 38.60 -25.75
N SER A 209 35.78 38.03 -26.49
CA SER A 209 35.82 38.03 -27.96
C SER A 209 34.81 37.07 -28.60
N SER A 210 34.25 36.15 -27.82
CA SER A 210 33.23 35.19 -28.25
C SER A 210 32.16 35.04 -27.18
N ASN A 211 31.03 34.44 -27.55
CA ASN A 211 30.00 34.07 -26.58
C ASN A 211 30.45 32.89 -25.72
N LEU A 212 30.07 32.90 -24.45
CA LEU A 212 30.15 31.72 -23.58
C LEU A 212 28.85 30.93 -23.70
N GLN A 213 28.95 29.72 -24.22
CA GLN A 213 27.83 28.78 -24.39
C GLN A 213 28.05 27.59 -23.45
N LEU A 214 27.06 27.34 -22.60
CA LEU A 214 27.04 26.23 -21.66
C LEU A 214 25.84 25.34 -21.97
N THR A 215 26.07 24.03 -22.01
CA THR A 215 25.03 23.01 -21.99
C THR A 215 25.12 22.26 -20.67
N ILE A 216 24.06 22.35 -19.89
CA ILE A 216 23.95 21.84 -18.52
C ILE A 216 22.89 20.76 -18.54
N LYS A 217 23.23 19.60 -17.99
CA LYS A 217 22.36 18.43 -17.95
C LYS A 217 22.03 18.07 -16.52
N ALA A 218 20.78 17.68 -16.28
CA ALA A 218 20.30 17.14 -15.01
C ALA A 218 19.40 15.94 -15.26
N LYS A 219 19.39 14.98 -14.32
CA LYS A 219 18.54 13.77 -14.38
C LYS A 219 17.53 13.68 -13.24
N LYS A 220 17.75 14.46 -12.18
CA LYS A 220 16.92 14.47 -10.99
C LYS A 220 16.57 15.89 -10.58
N LEU A 221 15.41 15.99 -9.95
CA LEU A 221 14.87 17.17 -9.32
C LEU A 221 14.70 16.86 -7.84
N ASP A 222 15.27 17.69 -6.98
CA ASP A 222 15.18 17.58 -5.52
C ASP A 222 14.50 18.82 -4.98
N PHE A 223 13.18 18.76 -4.84
CA PHE A 223 12.37 19.91 -4.43
C PHE A 223 12.52 20.22 -2.94
N GLU A 224 13.15 19.36 -2.14
CA GLU A 224 13.55 19.72 -0.77
C GLU A 224 14.71 20.73 -0.78
N LYS A 225 15.51 20.77 -1.85
CA LYS A 225 16.57 21.78 -2.09
C LYS A 225 16.07 23.03 -2.82
N GLN A 226 14.76 23.22 -2.96
CA GLN A 226 14.22 24.45 -3.55
C GLN A 226 14.65 25.69 -2.74
N ASP A 227 14.91 26.80 -3.43
CA ASP A 227 15.57 27.96 -2.84
C ASP A 227 15.04 29.28 -3.42
N ALA A 228 15.80 30.37 -3.24
CA ALA A 228 15.43 31.66 -3.81
C ALA A 228 15.47 31.66 -5.35
N TYR A 229 16.18 30.73 -5.97
CA TYR A 229 16.37 30.61 -7.42
C TYR A 229 15.36 29.70 -8.09
N GLY A 230 14.58 28.91 -7.35
CA GLY A 230 13.45 28.22 -7.96
C GLY A 230 12.53 27.56 -6.94
N LYS A 231 11.26 27.41 -7.34
CA LYS A 231 10.24 26.76 -6.53
C LYS A 231 9.36 25.87 -7.40
N VAL A 232 8.86 24.79 -6.80
CA VAL A 232 7.72 24.03 -7.32
C VAL A 232 6.50 24.32 -6.43
N VAL A 233 5.35 24.55 -7.04
CA VAL A 233 4.08 24.78 -6.34
C VAL A 233 3.04 23.84 -6.92
N ILE A 234 2.43 23.03 -6.04
CA ILE A 234 1.31 22.16 -6.37
C ILE A 234 0.02 22.86 -5.93
N GLY A 235 -0.91 23.05 -6.86
CA GLY A 235 -2.24 23.57 -6.56
C GLY A 235 -3.22 22.45 -6.20
N ASN A 236 -4.29 22.79 -5.49
CA ASN A 236 -5.30 21.83 -5.03
C ASN A 236 -5.99 21.04 -6.16
N ASN A 237 -5.96 21.57 -7.38
CA ASN A 237 -6.51 20.92 -8.58
C ASN A 237 -5.47 20.04 -9.32
N GLY A 238 -4.32 19.75 -8.71
CA GLY A 238 -3.24 19.01 -9.34
C GLY A 238 -2.39 19.83 -10.31
N SER A 239 -2.54 21.15 -10.36
CA SER A 239 -1.66 21.99 -11.18
C SER A 239 -0.25 22.04 -10.60
N ILE A 240 0.74 21.86 -11.45
CA ILE A 240 2.16 21.84 -11.08
C ILE A 240 2.80 23.05 -11.74
N ARG A 241 3.34 23.98 -10.95
CA ARG A 241 4.08 25.15 -11.45
C ARG A 241 5.52 25.08 -11.00
N MET A 242 6.44 25.12 -11.94
CA MET A 242 7.87 25.02 -11.70
C MET A 242 8.57 26.22 -12.33
N ASP A 243 9.11 27.08 -11.48
CA ASP A 243 9.83 28.28 -11.91
C ASP A 243 11.32 28.12 -11.61
N GLY A 244 12.15 28.56 -12.55
CA GLY A 244 13.59 28.58 -12.41
C GLY A 244 14.15 29.96 -12.74
N TYR A 245 15.11 30.39 -11.94
CA TYR A 245 15.83 31.65 -12.07
C TYR A 245 17.32 31.39 -12.00
N PHE A 246 18.12 32.32 -12.51
CA PHE A 246 19.56 32.29 -12.38
C PHE A 246 20.12 33.63 -11.92
N ALA A 247 21.35 33.62 -11.41
CA ALA A 247 22.17 34.82 -11.27
C ALA A 247 23.56 34.58 -11.85
N LEU A 248 24.17 35.65 -12.37
CA LEU A 248 25.50 35.65 -12.96
C LEU A 248 26.43 36.52 -12.12
N GLY A 249 27.46 35.90 -11.55
CA GLY A 249 28.62 36.56 -10.95
C GLY A 249 29.75 36.70 -11.96
N ILE A 250 30.37 37.87 -12.05
CA ILE A 250 31.53 38.17 -12.90
C ILE A 250 32.62 38.78 -12.03
N GLU A 251 33.82 38.20 -12.11
CA GLU A 251 35.07 38.78 -11.61
C GLU A 251 36.00 39.01 -12.81
N ALA A 252 36.48 40.24 -12.99
CA ALA A 252 37.35 40.60 -14.12
C ALA A 252 38.18 41.84 -13.80
N ASN A 253 39.24 42.08 -14.57
CA ASN A 253 39.98 43.33 -14.52
C ASN A 253 39.55 44.26 -15.67
N VAL A 254 39.29 45.52 -15.34
CA VAL A 254 38.97 46.55 -16.33
C VAL A 254 40.26 47.01 -16.99
N THR A 255 40.48 46.57 -18.22
CA THR A 255 41.70 46.85 -19.00
C THR A 255 41.67 48.20 -19.71
N ARG A 256 40.47 48.72 -19.99
CA ARG A 256 40.25 50.00 -20.67
C ARG A 256 39.06 50.73 -20.11
N VAL A 257 39.06 52.05 -20.31
CA VAL A 257 37.95 52.92 -19.95
C VAL A 257 36.71 52.58 -20.80
N PRO A 258 35.56 52.22 -20.19
CA PRO A 258 34.34 51.95 -20.94
C PRO A 258 33.83 53.23 -21.64
N THR A 259 33.52 53.13 -22.92
CA THR A 259 32.91 54.22 -23.71
C THR A 259 31.39 54.13 -23.79
N SER A 260 30.80 53.05 -23.27
CA SER A 260 29.36 52.76 -23.22
C SER A 260 29.04 51.87 -22.02
N ALA A 261 27.75 51.66 -21.76
CA ALA A 261 27.32 50.67 -20.77
C ALA A 261 27.82 49.27 -21.16
N LEU A 262 28.37 48.56 -20.19
CA LEU A 262 28.82 47.17 -20.34
C LEU A 262 27.63 46.24 -20.13
N THR A 263 27.32 45.43 -21.13
CA THR A 263 26.13 44.56 -21.11
C THR A 263 26.46 43.13 -21.49
N ILE A 264 25.70 42.19 -20.92
CA ILE A 264 25.72 40.76 -21.25
C ILE A 264 24.31 40.36 -21.66
N GLY A 265 24.14 39.84 -22.87
CA GLY A 265 22.89 39.19 -23.26
C GLY A 265 22.89 37.73 -22.79
N ALA A 266 21.93 37.32 -21.98
CA ALA A 266 21.78 35.95 -21.52
C ALA A 266 20.56 35.31 -22.20
N ASN A 267 20.80 34.42 -23.15
CA ASN A 267 19.74 33.66 -23.81
C ASN A 267 19.71 32.26 -23.21
N VAL A 268 18.55 31.87 -22.68
CA VAL A 268 18.38 30.57 -22.05
C VAL A 268 17.34 29.75 -22.78
N TYR A 269 17.65 28.47 -22.97
CA TYR A 269 16.73 27.46 -23.47
C TYR A 269 16.74 26.28 -22.51
N VAL A 270 15.55 25.79 -22.20
CA VAL A 270 15.30 24.54 -21.48
C VAL A 270 14.38 23.70 -22.35
N ASN A 271 14.62 22.39 -22.41
CA ASN A 271 13.69 21.47 -23.05
C ASN A 271 12.51 21.17 -22.12
N ASP A 272 11.39 20.72 -22.70
CA ASP A 272 10.27 20.17 -21.93
C ASP A 272 10.78 19.04 -21.01
N ILE A 273 10.28 19.03 -19.77
CA ILE A 273 10.71 18.07 -18.75
C ILE A 273 9.62 17.02 -18.58
N THR A 274 9.90 15.79 -18.97
CA THR A 274 9.00 14.65 -18.71
C THR A 274 9.45 13.95 -17.43
N LEU A 275 8.58 13.85 -16.44
CA LEU A 275 8.87 13.11 -15.22
C LEU A 275 8.69 11.60 -15.49
N LYS A 276 9.69 10.81 -15.12
CA LYS A 276 9.66 9.35 -15.17
C LYS A 276 9.08 8.78 -13.88
N SER A 277 9.56 9.27 -12.75
CA SER A 277 9.10 8.87 -11.42
C SER A 277 9.21 10.04 -10.46
N ALA A 278 8.50 9.96 -9.34
CA ALA A 278 8.60 10.95 -8.28
C ALA A 278 8.28 10.36 -6.91
N THR A 279 8.89 10.96 -5.89
CA THR A 279 8.59 10.71 -4.48
C THR A 279 7.78 11.88 -3.93
N GLY A 280 6.72 11.59 -3.18
CA GLY A 280 5.80 12.59 -2.68
C GLY A 280 4.51 11.98 -2.13
N ILE A 281 3.42 12.76 -2.17
CA ILE A 281 2.08 12.31 -1.78
C ILE A 281 1.21 12.32 -3.03
N PHE A 282 0.60 11.18 -3.32
CA PHE A 282 -0.27 10.99 -4.48
C PHE A 282 -1.57 10.31 -4.07
N ASP A 283 -2.64 10.62 -4.80
CA ASP A 283 -4.00 10.13 -4.61
C ASP A 283 -4.48 9.48 -5.92
N PRO A 284 -3.91 8.32 -6.28
CA PRO A 284 -4.33 7.59 -7.47
C PRO A 284 -5.76 7.06 -7.29
N GLU A 285 -6.47 6.94 -8.41
CA GLU A 285 -7.77 6.26 -8.42
C GLU A 285 -7.57 4.74 -8.29
N ILE A 286 -8.16 4.12 -7.26
CA ILE A 286 -8.09 2.69 -6.99
C ILE A 286 -9.50 2.12 -7.08
N ASN A 287 -9.79 1.41 -8.17
CA ASN A 287 -11.11 0.87 -8.45
C ASN A 287 -11.14 -0.65 -8.24
N ILE A 288 -11.65 -1.07 -7.09
CA ILE A 288 -11.96 -2.47 -6.77
C ILE A 288 -13.46 -2.54 -6.51
N SER A 289 -14.20 -3.40 -7.21
CA SER A 289 -15.65 -3.52 -7.05
C SER A 289 -16.05 -4.61 -6.04
N SER A 290 -15.22 -5.65 -5.93
CA SER A 290 -15.44 -6.81 -5.05
C SER A 290 -14.10 -7.37 -4.58
N LEU A 291 -14.03 -7.77 -3.31
CA LEU A 291 -12.91 -8.55 -2.77
C LEU A 291 -13.11 -10.06 -2.97
N GLY A 292 -14.23 -10.44 -3.58
CA GLY A 292 -14.54 -11.78 -4.06
C GLY A 292 -15.82 -12.35 -3.48
N ASP A 293 -16.11 -13.59 -3.87
CA ASP A 293 -17.28 -14.34 -3.48
C ASP A 293 -17.01 -15.85 -3.43
N VAL A 294 -17.84 -16.57 -2.67
CA VAL A 294 -17.72 -18.00 -2.47
C VAL A 294 -19.07 -18.67 -2.23
N SER A 295 -19.26 -19.84 -2.82
CA SER A 295 -20.39 -20.72 -2.55
C SER A 295 -20.08 -21.65 -1.37
N VAL A 296 -21.08 -21.91 -0.56
CA VAL A 296 -21.03 -22.92 0.49
C VAL A 296 -21.80 -24.15 -0.03
N THR A 297 -21.10 -25.27 -0.13
CA THR A 297 -21.61 -26.54 -0.67
C THR A 297 -21.20 -27.70 0.22
N GLY A 298 -21.89 -28.84 0.10
CA GLY A 298 -21.58 -30.04 0.89
C GLY A 298 -21.64 -29.77 2.40
N VAL A 299 -22.70 -29.07 2.80
CA VAL A 299 -23.01 -28.84 4.21
C VAL A 299 -23.71 -30.09 4.71
N PRO A 300 -23.20 -30.76 5.76
CA PRO A 300 -23.84 -31.95 6.31
C PRO A 300 -25.28 -31.70 6.76
N ASP A 301 -26.13 -32.73 6.66
CA ASP A 301 -27.56 -32.62 6.86
C ASP A 301 -27.94 -32.07 8.24
N PHE A 302 -27.33 -32.58 9.32
CA PHE A 302 -27.54 -32.11 10.70
C PHE A 302 -27.17 -30.63 10.95
N LEU A 303 -26.46 -29.98 10.03
CA LEU A 303 -26.18 -28.53 10.08
C LEU A 303 -27.10 -27.71 9.17
N SER A 304 -27.85 -28.37 8.32
CA SER A 304 -28.62 -27.76 7.22
C SER A 304 -30.14 -27.74 7.47
N GLU A 305 -30.63 -28.47 8.47
CA GLU A 305 -32.04 -28.52 8.84
C GLU A 305 -32.59 -27.14 9.25
N ASP A 306 -33.89 -26.93 9.05
CA ASP A 306 -34.54 -25.62 9.18
C ASP A 306 -34.49 -25.06 10.62
N GLY A 307 -34.42 -25.92 11.64
CA GLY A 307 -34.31 -25.51 13.05
C GLY A 307 -32.88 -25.24 13.53
N VAL A 308 -31.86 -25.56 12.71
CA VAL A 308 -30.46 -25.42 13.10
C VAL A 308 -30.02 -23.96 13.10
N ARG A 309 -29.36 -23.57 14.18
CA ARG A 309 -28.67 -22.29 14.35
C ARG A 309 -27.18 -22.56 14.52
N ALA A 310 -26.41 -22.31 13.46
CA ALA A 310 -24.98 -22.53 13.42
C ALA A 310 -24.20 -21.34 14.03
N ASP A 311 -24.58 -20.83 15.21
CA ASP A 311 -23.84 -19.73 15.85
C ASP A 311 -22.42 -20.20 16.22
N LEU A 312 -21.44 -19.78 15.42
CA LEU A 312 -20.04 -20.17 15.59
C LEU A 312 -19.31 -19.17 16.48
N ASP A 313 -18.50 -19.68 17.41
CA ASP A 313 -17.76 -18.91 18.40
C ASP A 313 -16.78 -17.93 17.75
N ASN A 314 -15.98 -18.37 16.78
CA ASN A 314 -15.01 -17.45 16.17
C ASN A 314 -14.81 -17.67 14.66
N PRO A 315 -15.83 -17.37 13.83
CA PRO A 315 -15.66 -17.31 12.39
C PRO A 315 -14.63 -16.25 12.00
N GLN A 316 -13.84 -16.53 10.97
CA GLN A 316 -12.72 -15.72 10.51
C GLN A 316 -12.74 -15.55 9.00
N ILE A 317 -12.44 -14.35 8.53
CA ILE A 317 -12.17 -14.04 7.13
C ILE A 317 -10.72 -13.58 7.03
N ILE A 318 -9.92 -14.30 6.27
CA ILE A 318 -8.52 -13.99 6.01
C ILE A 318 -8.41 -13.34 4.63
N LEU A 319 -8.24 -12.02 4.60
CA LEU A 319 -8.07 -11.25 3.38
C LEU A 319 -6.58 -11.09 3.08
N SER A 320 -6.17 -11.44 1.88
CA SER A 320 -4.81 -11.22 1.35
C SER A 320 -4.88 -10.23 0.20
N ILE A 321 -4.17 -9.10 0.31
CA ILE A 321 -4.11 -8.10 -0.76
C ILE A 321 -2.67 -8.00 -1.23
N GLN A 322 -2.43 -8.45 -2.45
CA GLN A 322 -1.17 -8.20 -3.15
C GLN A 322 -1.19 -6.77 -3.68
N ASN A 323 -0.18 -5.97 -3.33
CA ASN A 323 -0.04 -4.57 -3.74
C ASN A 323 1.39 -4.36 -4.26
N ASP A 324 1.55 -4.16 -5.56
CA ASP A 324 2.85 -3.88 -6.17
C ASP A 324 3.20 -2.37 -6.23
N MET A 325 2.32 -1.52 -5.71
CA MET A 325 2.51 -0.07 -5.64
C MET A 325 3.25 0.31 -4.36
N ASP A 326 4.12 1.32 -4.42
CA ASP A 326 4.76 1.91 -3.23
C ASP A 326 3.81 2.85 -2.48
N ALA A 327 2.51 2.60 -2.52
CA ALA A 327 1.47 3.36 -1.84
C ALA A 327 0.76 2.47 -0.83
N ALA A 328 0.71 2.90 0.42
CA ALA A 328 -0.18 2.31 1.41
C ALA A 328 -1.62 2.74 1.08
N ALA A 329 -2.61 1.94 1.49
CA ALA A 329 -4.01 2.22 1.20
C ALA A 329 -4.90 1.82 2.38
N ASN A 330 -6.06 2.46 2.46
CA ASN A 330 -7.12 2.11 3.37
C ASN A 330 -8.27 1.50 2.57
N VAL A 331 -8.79 0.38 3.05
CA VAL A 331 -9.87 -0.37 2.38
C VAL A 331 -10.99 -0.61 3.37
N SER A 332 -12.23 -0.32 2.98
CA SER A 332 -13.43 -0.76 3.68
C SER A 332 -14.34 -1.51 2.71
N ALA A 333 -15.16 -2.42 3.24
CA ALA A 333 -16.08 -3.24 2.44
C ALA A 333 -17.23 -3.77 3.30
N LYS A 334 -18.17 -4.46 2.67
CA LYS A 334 -19.27 -5.18 3.33
C LYS A 334 -19.21 -6.65 2.99
N VAL A 335 -19.50 -7.49 3.97
CA VAL A 335 -19.73 -8.92 3.76
C VAL A 335 -21.22 -9.16 3.75
N ILE A 336 -21.72 -9.85 2.74
CA ILE A 336 -23.14 -10.20 2.60
C ILE A 336 -23.24 -11.72 2.47
N SER A 337 -24.05 -12.33 3.32
CA SER A 337 -24.40 -13.75 3.21
C SER A 337 -25.82 -13.89 2.66
N THR A 338 -26.04 -14.91 1.82
CA THR A 338 -27.34 -15.15 1.19
C THR A 338 -27.72 -16.63 1.25
N LYS A 339 -29.02 -16.89 1.33
CA LYS A 339 -29.61 -18.24 1.24
C LYS A 339 -30.87 -18.16 0.39
N ASN A 340 -31.06 -19.10 -0.53
CA ASN A 340 -32.17 -19.10 -1.50
C ASN A 340 -32.33 -17.76 -2.24
N GLY A 341 -31.21 -17.08 -2.54
CA GLY A 341 -31.19 -15.78 -3.22
C GLY A 341 -31.68 -14.59 -2.37
N GLN A 342 -31.96 -14.78 -1.08
CA GLN A 342 -32.30 -13.71 -0.14
C GLN A 342 -31.11 -13.38 0.75
N ASN A 343 -30.94 -12.10 1.10
CA ASN A 343 -29.92 -11.69 2.05
C ASN A 343 -30.25 -12.20 3.45
N LEU A 344 -29.34 -12.93 4.06
CA LEU A 344 -29.42 -13.33 5.46
C LEU A 344 -28.90 -12.22 6.36
N ALA A 345 -27.67 -11.77 6.12
CA ALA A 345 -27.04 -10.73 6.91
C ALA A 345 -26.09 -9.86 6.07
N THR A 346 -25.78 -8.69 6.62
CA THR A 346 -24.78 -7.78 6.07
C THR A 346 -23.93 -7.24 7.20
N VAL A 347 -22.62 -7.46 7.11
CA VAL A 347 -21.64 -7.01 8.11
C VAL A 347 -20.76 -5.95 7.46
N GLN A 348 -20.70 -4.77 8.09
CA GLN A 348 -19.77 -3.73 7.69
C GLN A 348 -18.38 -4.05 8.25
N LEU A 349 -17.37 -4.09 7.37
CA LEU A 349 -15.99 -4.25 7.80
C LEU A 349 -15.42 -2.89 8.24
N PRO A 350 -14.55 -2.87 9.26
CA PRO A 350 -13.81 -1.67 9.63
C PRO A 350 -12.88 -1.22 8.50
N GLU A 351 -12.35 0.00 8.59
CA GLU A 351 -11.29 0.45 7.70
C GLU A 351 -10.00 -0.34 7.98
N MET A 352 -9.49 -0.99 6.94
CA MET A 352 -8.35 -1.90 6.97
C MET A 352 -7.15 -1.27 6.27
N ASN A 353 -5.96 -1.41 6.87
CA ASN A 353 -4.74 -0.82 6.32
C ASN A 353 -4.01 -1.83 5.43
N ILE A 354 -3.65 -1.39 4.22
CA ILE A 354 -2.87 -2.14 3.24
C ILE A 354 -1.47 -1.56 3.18
N CYS A 355 -0.47 -2.41 3.30
CA CYS A 355 0.92 -2.00 3.22
C CYS A 355 1.30 -1.61 1.78
N LYS A 356 2.23 -0.67 1.66
CA LYS A 356 2.96 -0.46 0.42
C LYS A 356 3.91 -1.61 0.12
N THR A 357 4.20 -1.83 -1.16
CA THR A 357 5.04 -2.95 -1.63
C THR A 357 6.42 -3.01 -0.97
N THR A 358 6.99 -1.88 -0.57
CA THR A 358 8.33 -1.79 0.06
C THR A 358 8.34 -2.25 1.51
N VAL A 359 7.19 -2.30 2.18
CA VAL A 359 7.02 -2.83 3.54
C VAL A 359 6.63 -4.30 3.47
N ALA A 360 5.54 -4.60 2.76
CA ALA A 360 5.08 -5.95 2.52
C ALA A 360 4.32 -6.00 1.17
N PRO A 361 4.73 -6.85 0.21
CA PRO A 361 4.07 -6.94 -1.09
C PRO A 361 2.68 -7.61 -1.00
N VAL A 362 2.42 -8.36 0.07
CA VAL A 362 1.11 -8.94 0.38
C VAL A 362 0.75 -8.59 1.81
N THR A 363 -0.37 -7.92 2.01
CA THR A 363 -0.96 -7.67 3.33
C THR A 363 -1.96 -8.76 3.65
N LYS A 364 -1.74 -9.49 4.75
CA LYS A 364 -2.68 -10.48 5.27
C LYS A 364 -3.42 -9.90 6.46
N ILE A 365 -4.75 -9.92 6.40
CA ILE A 365 -5.66 -9.33 7.38
C ILE A 365 -6.60 -10.40 7.88
N CYS A 366 -6.74 -10.51 9.19
CA CYS A 366 -7.70 -11.40 9.84
C CYS A 366 -8.86 -10.56 10.39
N ILE A 367 -10.07 -10.90 9.97
CA ILE A 367 -11.32 -10.33 10.46
C ILE A 367 -12.03 -11.45 11.21
N CYS A 368 -12.29 -11.27 12.50
CA CYS A 368 -12.79 -12.35 13.36
C CYS A 368 -13.85 -11.84 14.35
N ARG A 369 -14.71 -12.72 14.87
CA ARG A 369 -15.67 -12.36 15.92
C ARG A 369 -14.95 -11.96 17.22
N HIS A 370 -13.90 -12.71 17.57
CA HIS A 370 -13.11 -12.53 18.79
C HIS A 370 -11.62 -12.46 18.49
N LYS A 371 -10.99 -11.37 18.91
CA LYS A 371 -9.53 -11.22 18.78
C LYS A 371 -8.83 -12.03 19.87
N THR A 372 -8.05 -13.02 19.45
CA THR A 372 -7.27 -13.88 20.36
C THR A 372 -5.77 -13.56 20.31
N ALA A 373 -5.03 -14.09 21.29
CA ALA A 373 -3.58 -13.96 21.34
C ALA A 373 -2.90 -14.71 20.19
N GLU A 374 -3.46 -15.87 19.80
CA GLU A 374 -2.96 -16.71 18.70
C GLU A 374 -3.10 -15.98 17.36
N LEU A 375 -4.28 -15.42 17.07
CA LEU A 375 -4.51 -14.63 15.86
C LEU A 375 -3.59 -13.40 15.81
N THR A 376 -3.42 -12.74 16.95
CA THR A 376 -2.51 -11.59 17.08
C THR A 376 -1.05 -11.98 16.84
N ALA A 377 -0.61 -13.14 17.32
CA ALA A 377 0.73 -13.65 17.07
C ALA A 377 0.94 -14.05 15.60
N GLN A 378 -0.09 -14.59 14.96
CA GLN A 378 -0.03 -15.07 13.57
C GLN A 378 -0.04 -13.95 12.54
N TYR A 379 -0.93 -12.96 12.69
CA TYR A 379 -1.14 -11.90 11.69
C TYR A 379 -0.57 -10.54 12.11
N GLY A 380 -0.25 -10.36 13.39
CA GLY A 380 0.17 -9.10 13.99
C GLY A 380 -1.02 -8.26 14.48
N ALA A 381 -0.85 -7.58 15.61
CA ALA A 381 -1.93 -6.85 16.29
C ALA A 381 -2.65 -5.81 15.42
N ALA A 382 -1.94 -5.18 14.47
CA ALA A 382 -2.47 -4.18 13.54
C ALA A 382 -3.30 -4.76 12.39
N ASN A 383 -3.20 -6.07 12.14
CA ASN A 383 -3.88 -6.76 11.04
C ASN A 383 -5.00 -7.69 11.52
N VAL A 384 -5.31 -7.71 12.82
CA VAL A 384 -6.42 -8.48 13.40
C VAL A 384 -7.52 -7.53 13.85
N TYR A 385 -8.66 -7.63 13.16
CA TYR A 385 -9.83 -6.77 13.34
C TYR A 385 -10.96 -7.58 13.98
N GLU A 386 -11.40 -7.14 15.15
CA GLU A 386 -12.55 -7.73 15.84
C GLU A 386 -13.84 -7.13 15.32
N VAL A 387 -14.75 -7.98 14.84
CA VAL A 387 -16.06 -7.62 14.32
C VAL A 387 -17.08 -8.52 14.99
N SER A 388 -17.62 -8.07 16.13
CA SER A 388 -18.43 -8.90 17.02
C SER A 388 -19.69 -9.47 16.37
N ASN A 389 -20.27 -8.79 15.37
CA ASN A 389 -21.43 -9.27 14.62
C ASN A 389 -21.06 -10.12 13.39
N LEU A 390 -19.80 -10.54 13.22
CA LEU A 390 -19.40 -11.37 12.07
C LEU A 390 -20.13 -12.71 12.01
N ALA A 391 -20.41 -13.32 13.18
CA ALA A 391 -21.16 -14.57 13.27
C ALA A 391 -22.60 -14.45 12.73
N THR A 392 -23.16 -13.24 12.64
CA THR A 392 -24.50 -13.04 12.03
C THR A 392 -24.58 -13.49 10.57
N LEU A 393 -23.44 -13.65 9.89
CA LEU A 393 -23.39 -14.17 8.53
C LEU A 393 -23.81 -15.65 8.43
N ILE A 394 -23.72 -16.41 9.53
CA ILE A 394 -23.97 -17.86 9.58
C ILE A 394 -24.88 -18.31 10.73
N ASN A 395 -25.14 -17.44 11.73
CA ASN A 395 -25.79 -17.83 12.98
C ASN A 395 -27.24 -18.34 12.84
N GLN A 396 -28.05 -17.74 11.97
CA GLN A 396 -29.46 -18.13 11.80
C GLN A 396 -29.59 -19.34 10.89
N HIS A 397 -28.86 -19.33 9.79
CA HIS A 397 -28.78 -20.44 8.84
C HIS A 397 -27.41 -20.41 8.18
N ILE A 398 -26.92 -21.59 7.80
CA ILE A 398 -25.75 -21.68 6.92
C ILE A 398 -26.12 -21.08 5.55
N PRO A 399 -25.36 -20.07 5.07
CA PRO A 399 -25.63 -19.42 3.79
C PRO A 399 -25.24 -20.32 2.63
N ASP A 400 -25.87 -20.12 1.47
CA ASP A 400 -25.44 -20.75 0.21
C ASP A 400 -24.27 -19.99 -0.43
N HIS A 401 -24.16 -18.70 -0.13
CA HIS A 401 -23.18 -17.82 -0.76
C HIS A 401 -22.77 -16.66 0.17
N VAL A 402 -21.49 -16.34 0.15
CA VAL A 402 -20.89 -15.22 0.88
C VAL A 402 -20.07 -14.37 -0.08
N GLN A 403 -20.32 -13.07 -0.09
CA GLN A 403 -19.63 -12.10 -0.96
C GLN A 403 -19.08 -10.92 -0.16
N ILE A 404 -17.95 -10.37 -0.61
CA ILE A 404 -17.33 -9.18 -0.04
C ILE A 404 -17.36 -8.06 -1.09
N THR A 405 -18.29 -7.12 -0.92
CA THR A 405 -18.64 -6.09 -1.91
C THR A 405 -18.69 -4.69 -1.29
N ASN A 406 -19.16 -3.68 -2.04
CA ASN A 406 -19.19 -2.28 -1.61
C ASN A 406 -17.81 -1.78 -1.15
N VAL A 407 -16.79 -2.12 -1.94
CA VAL A 407 -15.40 -1.82 -1.60
C VAL A 407 -15.11 -0.35 -1.83
N GLU A 408 -14.57 0.31 -0.82
CA GLU A 408 -13.97 1.65 -0.94
C GLU A 408 -12.49 1.54 -0.63
N ALA A 409 -11.64 1.86 -1.62
CA ALA A 409 -10.19 1.82 -1.50
C ALA A 409 -9.59 3.20 -1.82
N LYS A 410 -8.72 3.71 -0.96
CA LYS A 410 -8.03 5.00 -1.13
C LYS A 410 -6.59 4.91 -0.68
N ALA A 411 -5.69 5.61 -1.35
CA ALA A 411 -4.31 5.71 -0.89
C ALA A 411 -4.22 6.45 0.45
N ASP A 412 -3.30 6.02 1.32
CA ASP A 412 -3.02 6.71 2.59
C ASP A 412 -2.18 7.97 2.31
N LEU A 413 -2.87 9.12 2.29
CA LEU A 413 -2.27 10.42 2.01
C LEU A 413 -1.39 10.95 3.15
N SER A 414 -1.27 10.23 4.28
CA SER A 414 -0.34 10.58 5.35
C SER A 414 1.08 10.06 5.09
N GLN A 415 1.25 9.15 4.14
CA GLN A 415 2.53 8.50 3.85
C GLN A 415 3.13 8.96 2.52
N GLU A 416 4.45 9.02 2.50
CA GLU A 416 5.21 9.20 1.27
C GLU A 416 5.27 7.91 0.45
N MET A 417 5.15 8.08 -0.85
CA MET A 417 5.20 7.03 -1.85
C MET A 417 6.10 7.43 -3.03
N THR A 418 6.71 6.44 -3.67
CA THR A 418 7.50 6.60 -4.89
C THR A 418 6.79 5.97 -6.07
N ILE A 419 6.33 6.80 -7.01
CA ILE A 419 5.53 6.36 -8.16
C ILE A 419 6.34 6.49 -9.45
N GLU A 420 6.27 5.47 -10.29
CA GLU A 420 6.69 5.50 -11.69
C GLU A 420 5.49 5.87 -12.55
N PHE A 421 5.60 6.98 -13.28
CA PHE A 421 4.53 7.47 -14.12
C PHE A 421 4.39 6.65 -15.40
N GLY A 422 3.16 6.39 -15.83
CA GLY A 422 2.85 5.55 -16.97
C GLY A 422 2.98 4.04 -16.73
N ARG A 423 3.31 3.62 -15.49
CA ARG A 423 3.27 2.21 -15.10
C ARG A 423 1.86 1.83 -14.63
N ASN A 424 1.33 0.74 -15.18
CA ASN A 424 0.17 0.06 -14.63
C ASN A 424 0.62 -0.79 -13.44
N TYR A 425 0.16 -0.41 -12.26
CA TYR A 425 0.31 -1.21 -11.04
C TYR A 425 -0.75 -2.31 -11.02
N ARG A 426 -0.63 -3.26 -10.09
CA ARG A 426 -1.49 -4.42 -9.94
C ARG A 426 -1.78 -4.64 -8.46
N ILE A 427 -3.06 -4.45 -8.11
CA ILE A 427 -3.60 -4.72 -6.79
C ILE A 427 -4.57 -5.89 -6.90
N GLU A 428 -4.30 -6.97 -6.17
CA GLU A 428 -5.08 -8.20 -6.25
C GLU A 428 -5.51 -8.68 -4.87
N PRO A 429 -6.81 -8.59 -4.57
CA PRO A 429 -7.39 -9.23 -3.40
C PRO A 429 -7.63 -10.72 -3.65
N SER A 430 -7.49 -11.50 -2.59
CA SER A 430 -8.02 -12.85 -2.45
C SER A 430 -8.41 -13.06 -0.99
N TYR A 431 -9.33 -13.97 -0.70
CA TYR A 431 -9.67 -14.26 0.69
C TYR A 431 -10.00 -15.72 0.92
N GLU A 432 -9.92 -16.11 2.18
CA GLU A 432 -10.31 -17.42 2.69
C GLU A 432 -11.21 -17.23 3.91
N ILE A 433 -12.18 -18.12 4.12
CA ILE A 433 -13.00 -18.15 5.32
C ILE A 433 -12.62 -19.40 6.11
N TYR A 434 -12.37 -19.20 7.40
CA TYR A 434 -12.13 -20.24 8.38
C TYR A 434 -13.15 -20.06 9.49
N ALA A 435 -14.08 -21.00 9.64
CA ALA A 435 -15.05 -20.97 10.72
C ALA A 435 -15.05 -22.32 11.45
N PRO A 436 -14.29 -22.45 12.54
CA PRO A 436 -14.30 -23.65 13.37
C PRO A 436 -15.73 -24.01 13.79
N LEU A 437 -16.08 -25.30 13.79
CA LEU A 437 -17.31 -25.83 14.36
C LEU A 437 -17.19 -25.85 15.90
N ALA A 438 -16.90 -24.68 16.47
CA ALA A 438 -16.98 -24.38 17.88
C ALA A 438 -18.22 -23.51 18.07
N PHE A 439 -19.18 -24.00 18.84
CA PHE A 439 -20.48 -23.36 18.99
C PHE A 439 -20.49 -22.33 20.11
N ALA A 440 -21.16 -21.20 19.85
CA ALA A 440 -21.44 -20.17 20.84
C ALA A 440 -22.79 -20.43 21.55
N GLU A 441 -23.15 -19.55 22.49
CA GLU A 441 -24.30 -19.74 23.38
C GLU A 441 -25.66 -19.86 22.67
N ASP A 442 -25.81 -19.30 21.47
CA ASP A 442 -27.06 -19.30 20.71
C ASP A 442 -27.16 -20.46 19.69
N ALA A 443 -26.22 -21.41 19.71
CA ALA A 443 -26.22 -22.53 18.79
C ALA A 443 -27.31 -23.54 19.12
N VAL A 444 -28.01 -24.00 18.09
CA VAL A 444 -29.06 -25.02 18.18
C VAL A 444 -28.80 -26.04 17.09
N ILE A 445 -28.67 -27.31 17.45
CA ILE A 445 -28.51 -28.42 16.52
C ILE A 445 -29.68 -29.35 16.73
N GLU A 446 -30.45 -29.58 15.67
CA GLU A 446 -31.47 -30.62 15.65
C GLU A 446 -30.81 -31.90 15.13
N TYR A 447 -30.97 -32.99 15.87
CA TYR A 447 -30.43 -34.29 15.52
C TYR A 447 -31.51 -35.33 15.79
N ALA A 448 -31.85 -36.10 14.75
CA ALA A 448 -32.70 -37.26 14.84
C ALA A 448 -31.93 -38.46 14.29
N ASP A 449 -31.95 -39.56 15.05
CA ASP A 449 -31.31 -40.81 14.67
C ASP A 449 -32.30 -41.95 14.93
N ASP A 450 -32.44 -42.83 13.95
CA ASP A 450 -33.32 -43.98 14.03
C ASP A 450 -32.46 -45.22 14.30
N PHE A 451 -32.45 -45.68 15.56
CA PHE A 451 -31.84 -46.97 15.90
C PHE A 451 -32.76 -48.11 15.43
N ASP A 452 -32.50 -48.67 14.26
CA ASP A 452 -33.08 -49.94 13.81
C ASP A 452 -32.20 -51.15 14.26
N GLY A 453 -32.75 -52.37 14.18
CA GLY A 453 -32.01 -53.60 14.52
C GLY A 453 -32.23 -54.20 15.92
N TRP A 454 -33.11 -53.64 16.75
CA TRP A 454 -33.46 -54.26 18.06
C TRP A 454 -34.05 -55.67 17.95
N ASN A 455 -34.59 -56.04 16.78
CA ASN A 455 -35.23 -57.34 16.54
C ASN A 455 -34.40 -58.29 15.67
N ASP A 456 -33.22 -57.89 15.19
CA ASP A 456 -32.47 -58.72 14.23
C ASP A 456 -31.94 -60.01 14.88
N ASP A 457 -31.72 -60.01 16.20
CA ASP A 457 -31.35 -61.18 16.99
C ASP A 457 -32.57 -61.94 17.57
N LEU A 458 -33.80 -61.46 17.35
CA LEU A 458 -35.03 -62.05 17.90
C LEU A 458 -35.66 -63.10 16.97
N ASP A 459 -35.23 -63.14 15.70
CA ASP A 459 -35.63 -64.16 14.72
C ASP A 459 -34.87 -65.49 14.88
N ASP A 460 -33.80 -65.51 15.68
CA ASP A 460 -32.96 -66.70 15.95
C ASP A 460 -33.20 -67.34 17.35
N LEU A 461 -34.28 -66.95 18.06
CA LEU A 461 -34.58 -67.37 19.44
C LEU A 461 -35.73 -68.40 19.56
#